data_AF-A0A699TW64-F1
#
_entry.id   AF-A0A699TW64-F1
#
_cell.length_a   1.000
_cell.length_b   1.000
_cell.length_c   1.000
_cell.angle_alpha   90.00
_cell.angle_beta   90.00
_cell.angle_gamma   90.00
#
_symmetry.space_group_name_H-M   'P 1'
#
loop_
_entity.id
_entity.type
_entity.pdbx_description
1 polymer ?
#
loop_
_entity_poly.entity_id
_entity_poly.type
_entity_poly.pdbx_seq_one_letter_code
_entity_poly.pdbx_strand_id
1 'polypeptide(L)'
;MVGLTRWIEKMESVFQISGCAVENQVKFATCTLLDAALTWMNSQIRSLGPDAYSMTWEVLKKKMTDKYCLQGEIKKLKIELWNLKFVADETEKIDKYVSGLPDNIYRSVKASTPKTLDETIELVNDLMDQKLRTYAERQS
;
A
#
# COMPACT_ATOMS: atom_id res chain seq x y z
N MET A 1 -4.71 15.19 1.67
CA MET A 1 -5.46 14.17 2.44
C MET A 1 -5.78 14.62 3.86
N VAL A 2 -4.78 14.96 4.70
CA VAL A 2 -4.99 15.40 6.10
C VAL A 2 -6.01 16.55 6.25
N GLY A 3 -5.97 17.56 5.38
CA GLY A 3 -6.93 18.66 5.40
C GLY A 3 -8.38 18.25 5.09
N LEU A 4 -8.58 17.28 4.18
CA LEU A 4 -9.91 16.76 3.84
C LEU A 4 -10.48 15.94 5.00
N THR A 5 -9.68 15.05 5.59
CA THR A 5 -10.09 14.22 6.74
C THR A 5 -10.50 15.10 7.92
N ARG A 6 -9.69 16.10 8.27
CA ARG A 6 -9.99 17.03 9.36
C ARG A 6 -11.26 17.86 9.10
N TRP A 7 -11.50 18.25 7.85
CA TRP A 7 -12.74 18.95 7.48
C TRP A 7 -13.96 18.04 7.63
N ILE A 8 -13.88 16.78 7.15
CA ILE A 8 -14.97 15.79 7.30
C ILE A 8 -15.34 15.60 8.77
N GLU A 9 -14.36 15.33 9.64
CA GLU A 9 -14.57 15.12 11.08
C GLU A 9 -15.22 16.34 11.74
N LYS A 10 -14.76 17.54 11.37
CA LYS A 10 -15.34 18.80 11.86
C LYS A 10 -16.82 18.93 11.44
N MET A 11 -17.15 18.63 10.19
CA MET A 11 -18.53 18.72 9.71
C MET A 11 -19.43 17.70 10.38
N GLU A 12 -18.96 16.46 10.57
CA GLU A 12 -19.69 15.42 11.28
C GLU A 12 -19.98 15.83 12.73
N SER A 13 -19.00 16.42 13.43
CA SER A 13 -19.22 17.00 14.76
C SER A 13 -20.27 18.10 14.75
N VAL A 14 -20.22 19.02 13.77
CA VAL A 14 -21.23 20.08 13.63
C VAL A 14 -22.62 19.51 13.38
N PHE A 15 -22.76 18.47 12.55
CA PHE A 15 -24.05 17.82 12.30
C PHE A 15 -24.63 17.19 13.56
N GLN A 16 -23.80 16.50 14.34
CA GLN A 16 -24.22 15.89 15.61
C GLN A 16 -24.65 16.95 16.64
N ILE A 17 -23.85 18.00 16.81
CA ILE A 17 -24.12 19.06 17.80
C ILE A 17 -25.39 19.85 17.44
N SER A 18 -25.58 20.15 16.16
CA SER A 18 -26.72 20.96 15.68
C SER A 18 -28.01 20.15 15.47
N GLY A 19 -27.96 18.82 15.54
CA GLY A 19 -29.08 17.96 15.16
C GLY A 19 -29.45 18.11 13.68
N CYS A 20 -28.46 18.32 12.81
CA CYS A 20 -28.70 18.60 11.39
C CYS A 20 -29.38 17.42 10.69
N ALA A 21 -30.58 17.66 10.15
CA ALA A 21 -31.32 16.67 9.36
C ALA A 21 -30.51 16.23 8.13
N VAL A 22 -30.59 14.94 7.80
CA VAL A 22 -29.74 14.29 6.78
C VAL A 22 -29.83 14.99 5.43
N GLU A 23 -31.02 15.43 5.05
CA GLU A 23 -31.31 16.17 3.81
C GLU A 23 -30.66 17.56 3.72
N ASN A 24 -30.19 18.10 4.85
CA ASN A 24 -29.57 19.42 4.94
C ASN A 24 -28.04 19.35 5.11
N GLN A 25 -27.49 18.19 5.48
CA GLN A 25 -26.07 18.02 5.75
C GLN A 25 -25.19 18.40 4.56
N VAL A 26 -25.53 17.92 3.36
CA VAL A 26 -24.77 18.23 2.13
C VAL A 26 -24.82 19.72 1.81
N LYS A 27 -26.01 20.34 1.88
CA LYS A 27 -26.16 21.78 1.66
C LYS A 27 -25.28 22.57 2.63
N PHE A 28 -25.37 22.26 3.93
CA PHE A 28 -24.61 22.93 4.96
C PHE A 28 -23.09 22.75 4.77
N ALA A 29 -22.62 21.54 4.50
CA ALA A 29 -21.20 21.29 4.23
C ALA A 29 -20.69 22.06 3.01
N THR A 30 -21.46 22.06 1.92
CA THR A 30 -21.04 22.70 0.66
C THR A 30 -20.90 24.20 0.79
N CYS A 31 -21.67 24.85 1.69
CA CYS A 31 -21.50 26.27 2.03
C CYS A 31 -20.16 26.60 2.70
N THR A 32 -19.48 25.61 3.28
CA THR A 32 -18.18 25.80 3.95
C THR A 32 -16.98 25.59 3.01
N LEU A 33 -17.23 25.16 1.77
CA LEU A 33 -16.17 24.92 0.79
C LEU A 33 -15.62 26.24 0.26
N LEU A 34 -14.31 26.28 0.04
CA LEU A 34 -13.59 27.44 -0.47
C LEU A 34 -12.76 27.05 -1.71
N ASP A 35 -12.39 28.07 -2.48
CA ASP A 35 -11.45 27.99 -3.61
C ASP A 35 -11.75 26.81 -4.56
N ALA A 36 -10.73 25.97 -4.82
CA ALA A 36 -10.82 24.84 -5.73
C ALA A 36 -11.90 23.81 -5.36
N ALA A 37 -12.22 23.67 -4.06
CA ALA A 37 -13.28 22.76 -3.61
C ALA A 37 -14.67 23.30 -3.92
N LEU A 38 -14.86 24.62 -3.77
CA LEU A 38 -16.08 25.29 -4.19
C LEU A 38 -16.26 25.23 -5.71
N THR A 39 -15.20 25.51 -6.48
CA THR A 39 -15.23 25.40 -7.94
C THR A 39 -15.60 23.98 -8.40
N TRP A 40 -15.01 22.96 -7.78
CA TRP A 40 -15.33 21.56 -8.07
C TRP A 40 -16.80 21.23 -7.75
N MET A 41 -17.31 21.67 -6.58
CA MET A 41 -18.70 21.43 -6.19
C MET A 41 -19.68 22.09 -7.16
N ASN A 42 -19.41 23.33 -7.59
CA ASN A 42 -20.21 24.03 -8.59
C ASN A 42 -20.25 23.28 -9.93
N SER A 43 -19.14 22.65 -10.33
CA SER A 43 -19.11 21.79 -11.50
C SER A 43 -19.96 20.53 -11.33
N GLN A 44 -19.96 19.90 -10.14
CA GLN A 44 -20.84 18.76 -9.84
C GLN A 44 -22.32 19.17 -9.89
N ILE A 45 -22.68 20.32 -9.32
CA ILE A 45 -24.05 20.86 -9.37
C ILE A 45 -24.50 21.09 -10.80
N ARG A 46 -23.64 21.67 -11.64
CA ARG A 46 -23.94 21.87 -13.06
C ARG A 46 -24.12 20.56 -13.82
N SER A 47 -23.39 19.52 -13.45
CA SER A 47 -23.45 18.21 -14.12
C SER A 47 -24.63 17.36 -13.66
N LEU A 48 -25.02 17.43 -12.39
CA LEU A 48 -26.05 16.58 -11.78
C LEU A 48 -27.39 17.30 -11.64
N GLY A 49 -27.45 18.63 -11.84
CA GLY A 49 -28.67 19.41 -11.72
C GLY A 49 -29.22 19.43 -10.28
N PRO A 50 -30.55 19.47 -10.10
CA PRO A 50 -31.19 19.42 -8.77
C PRO A 50 -30.78 18.20 -7.93
N ASP A 51 -30.40 17.10 -8.58
CA ASP A 51 -29.98 15.87 -7.92
C ASP A 51 -28.60 15.97 -7.24
N ALA A 52 -27.86 17.05 -7.50
CA ALA A 52 -26.62 17.31 -6.78
C ALA A 52 -26.85 17.50 -5.28
N TYR A 53 -27.97 18.08 -4.89
CA TYR A 53 -28.30 18.32 -3.47
C TYR A 53 -29.10 17.17 -2.85
N SER A 54 -29.56 16.19 -3.64
CA SER A 54 -30.20 14.98 -3.15
C SER A 54 -29.20 13.88 -2.79
N MET A 55 -27.90 14.07 -3.08
CA MET A 55 -26.87 13.13 -2.65
C MET A 55 -26.72 13.12 -1.13
N THR A 56 -26.39 11.95 -0.57
CA THR A 56 -26.15 11.82 0.87
C THR A 56 -24.76 12.32 1.25
N TRP A 57 -24.56 12.61 2.54
CA TRP A 57 -23.24 12.96 3.09
C TRP A 57 -22.17 11.91 2.76
N GLU A 58 -22.51 10.63 2.83
CA GLU A 58 -21.60 9.53 2.47
C GLU A 58 -21.15 9.58 1.00
N VAL A 59 -22.07 9.88 0.09
CA VAL A 59 -21.74 10.03 -1.35
C VAL A 59 -20.82 11.23 -1.57
N LEU A 60 -21.06 12.35 -0.89
CA LEU A 60 -20.19 13.52 -0.98
C LEU A 60 -18.79 13.24 -0.44
N LYS A 61 -18.66 12.61 0.74
CA LYS A 61 -17.37 12.20 1.31
C LYS A 61 -16.58 11.34 0.35
N LYS A 62 -17.24 10.35 -0.27
CA LYS A 62 -16.62 9.47 -1.27
C LYS A 62 -16.13 10.26 -2.48
N LYS A 63 -16.96 11.10 -3.08
CA LYS A 63 -16.57 11.92 -4.25
C LYS A 63 -15.40 12.87 -3.95
N MET A 64 -15.42 13.52 -2.78
CA MET A 64 -14.33 14.38 -2.32
C MET A 64 -13.04 13.58 -2.11
N THR A 65 -13.15 12.40 -1.49
CA THR A 65 -12.01 11.50 -1.30
C THR A 65 -11.47 11.05 -2.65
N ASP A 66 -12.31 10.62 -3.59
CA ASP A 66 -11.85 10.20 -4.92
C ASP A 66 -11.19 11.33 -5.72
N LYS A 67 -11.67 12.58 -5.57
CA LYS A 67 -11.11 13.75 -6.27
C LYS A 67 -9.77 14.21 -5.70
N TYR A 68 -9.64 14.23 -4.37
CA TYR A 68 -8.50 14.84 -3.67
C TYR A 68 -7.52 13.82 -3.07
N CYS A 69 -7.90 12.55 -3.04
CA CYS A 69 -6.99 11.46 -2.72
C CYS A 69 -6.39 10.93 -4.02
N LEU A 70 -5.07 10.89 -4.09
CA LEU A 70 -4.37 10.28 -5.21
C LEU A 70 -4.49 8.75 -5.08
N GLN A 71 -5.63 8.19 -5.52
CA GLN A 71 -5.89 6.74 -5.53
C GLN A 71 -4.76 5.97 -6.24
N GLY A 72 -4.14 6.57 -7.27
CA GLY A 72 -2.95 6.03 -7.91
C GLY A 72 -1.75 5.91 -6.97
N GLU A 73 -1.50 6.92 -6.15
CA GLU A 73 -0.41 6.90 -5.16
C GLU A 73 -0.68 5.90 -4.04
N ILE A 74 -1.91 5.84 -3.52
CA ILE A 74 -2.26 4.84 -2.49
C ILE A 74 -2.09 3.43 -3.04
N LYS A 75 -2.57 3.16 -4.26
CA LYS A 75 -2.41 1.85 -4.90
C LYS A 75 -0.93 1.52 -5.10
N LYS A 76 -0.13 2.50 -5.55
CA LYS A 76 1.33 2.36 -5.71
C LYS A 76 2.00 2.03 -4.37
N LEU A 77 1.74 2.81 -3.32
CA LEU A 77 2.27 2.57 -1.98
C LEU A 77 1.85 1.21 -1.42
N LYS A 78 0.62 0.75 -1.71
CA LYS A 78 0.13 -0.56 -1.29
C LYS A 78 0.89 -1.70 -1.98
N ILE A 79 1.19 -1.57 -3.28
CA ILE A 79 1.99 -2.54 -4.03
C ILE A 79 3.43 -2.55 -3.51
N GLU A 80 4.04 -1.37 -3.34
CA GLU A 80 5.39 -1.23 -2.78
C GLU A 80 5.49 -1.87 -1.39
N LEU A 81 4.51 -1.64 -0.51
CA LEU A 81 4.45 -2.27 0.80
C LEU A 81 4.32 -3.79 0.73
N TRP A 82 3.51 -4.32 -0.19
CA TRP A 82 3.37 -5.77 -0.36
C TRP A 82 4.66 -6.41 -0.86
N ASN A 83 5.33 -5.78 -1.82
CA ASN A 83 6.65 -6.22 -2.32
C ASN A 83 7.71 -6.19 -1.20
N LEU A 84 7.74 -5.14 -0.37
CA LEU A 84 8.67 -5.05 0.75
C LEU A 84 8.43 -6.15 1.79
N LYS A 85 7.16 -6.45 2.10
CA LYS A 85 6.80 -7.56 3.00
C LYS A 85 7.22 -8.90 2.45
N PHE A 86 7.03 -9.12 1.15
CA PHE A 86 7.47 -10.33 0.47
C PHE A 86 9.00 -10.49 0.53
N VAL A 87 9.75 -9.44 0.23
CA VAL A 87 11.23 -9.47 0.32
C VAL A 87 11.70 -9.73 1.75
N ALA A 88 11.05 -9.15 2.75
CA ALA A 88 11.37 -9.39 4.16
C ALA A 88 11.16 -10.86 4.55
N ASP A 89 10.02 -11.44 4.17
CA ASP A 89 9.70 -12.87 4.41
C ASP A 89 10.71 -13.80 3.71
N GLU A 90 11.06 -13.53 2.46
CA GLU A 90 12.10 -14.29 1.75
C GLU A 90 13.47 -14.16 2.43
N THR A 91 13.85 -12.96 2.85
CA THR A 91 15.14 -12.73 3.52
C THR A 91 15.22 -13.50 4.85
N GLU A 92 14.14 -13.54 5.63
CA GLU A 92 14.08 -14.32 6.88
C GLU A 92 14.22 -15.83 6.62
N LYS A 93 13.56 -16.35 5.58
CA LYS A 93 13.71 -17.77 5.19
C LYS A 93 15.13 -18.11 4.76
N ILE A 94 15.74 -17.24 3.95
CA ILE A 94 17.12 -17.41 3.48
C ILE A 94 18.07 -17.41 4.68
N ASP A 95 17.97 -16.44 5.59
CA ASP A 95 18.85 -16.36 6.77
C ASP A 95 18.72 -17.61 7.65
N LYS A 96 17.49 -18.05 7.91
CA LYS A 96 17.23 -19.29 8.66
C LYS A 96 17.84 -20.51 7.99
N TYR A 97 17.66 -20.66 6.68
CA TYR A 97 18.23 -21.79 5.93
C TYR A 97 19.77 -21.76 5.94
N VAL A 98 20.36 -20.61 5.62
CA VAL A 98 21.81 -20.41 5.54
C VAL A 98 22.47 -20.60 6.91
N SER A 99 21.82 -20.19 8.00
CA SER A 99 22.33 -20.38 9.37
C SER A 99 22.51 -21.84 9.79
N GLY A 100 21.80 -22.78 9.16
CA GLY A 100 21.93 -24.21 9.40
C GLY A 100 23.02 -24.92 8.58
N LEU A 101 23.70 -24.20 7.68
CA LEU A 101 24.69 -24.79 6.77
C LEU A 101 26.08 -24.91 7.41
N PRO A 102 26.90 -25.90 6.97
CA PRO A 102 28.31 -25.95 7.34
C PRO A 102 29.08 -24.70 6.91
N ASP A 103 30.02 -24.23 7.73
CA ASP A 103 30.81 -22.98 7.55
C ASP A 103 31.37 -22.76 6.14
N ASN A 104 31.82 -23.84 5.49
CA ASN A 104 32.42 -23.78 4.16
C ASN A 104 31.40 -23.57 3.03
N ILE A 105 30.14 -23.93 3.22
CA ILE A 105 29.03 -23.67 2.30
C ILE A 105 28.41 -22.31 2.65
N TYR A 106 28.20 -22.05 3.94
CA TYR A 106 27.68 -20.79 4.47
C TYR A 106 28.40 -19.57 3.87
N ARG A 107 29.75 -19.55 3.94
CA ARG A 107 30.54 -18.40 3.48
C ARG A 107 30.35 -18.15 1.98
N SER A 108 30.25 -19.20 1.18
CA SER A 108 30.07 -19.11 -0.27
C SER A 108 28.66 -18.65 -0.64
N VAL A 109 27.63 -19.23 -0.03
CA VAL A 109 26.23 -18.85 -0.27
C VAL A 109 25.98 -17.40 0.13
N LYS A 110 26.51 -16.97 1.28
CA LYS A 110 26.38 -15.59 1.75
C LYS A 110 27.09 -14.59 0.82
N ALA A 111 28.21 -14.98 0.22
CA ALA A 111 28.92 -14.14 -0.76
C ALA A 111 28.14 -13.96 -2.07
N SER A 112 27.32 -14.95 -2.46
CA SER A 112 26.48 -14.88 -3.66
C SER A 112 25.22 -14.02 -3.50
N THR A 113 24.87 -13.62 -2.27
CA THR A 113 23.71 -12.74 -1.97
C THR A 113 22.42 -13.17 -2.70
N PRO A 114 21.91 -14.39 -2.45
CA PRO A 114 20.72 -14.89 -3.13
C PRO A 114 19.49 -14.05 -2.79
N LYS A 115 18.56 -13.94 -3.74
CA LYS A 115 17.34 -13.11 -3.59
C LYS A 115 16.12 -13.92 -3.19
N THR A 116 16.12 -15.22 -3.47
CA THR A 116 15.02 -16.13 -3.14
C THR A 116 15.55 -17.38 -2.44
N LEU A 117 14.66 -18.05 -1.71
CA LEU A 117 15.00 -19.33 -1.09
C LEU A 117 15.37 -20.39 -2.14
N ASP A 118 14.69 -20.42 -3.27
CA ASP A 118 14.96 -21.40 -4.34
C ASP A 118 16.35 -21.22 -4.95
N GLU A 119 16.76 -19.98 -5.24
CA GLU A 119 18.14 -19.66 -5.68
C GLU A 119 19.16 -20.12 -4.63
N THR A 120 18.84 -19.96 -3.35
CA THR A 120 19.71 -20.41 -2.25
C THR A 120 19.87 -21.93 -2.23
N ILE A 121 18.78 -22.67 -2.45
CA ILE A 121 18.78 -24.14 -2.48
C ILE A 121 19.60 -24.65 -3.69
N GLU A 122 19.40 -24.06 -4.86
CA GLU A 122 20.15 -24.39 -6.08
C GLU A 122 21.66 -24.18 -5.87
N LEU A 123 22.05 -23.01 -5.33
CA LEU A 123 23.45 -22.72 -5.01
C LEU A 123 24.07 -23.73 -4.03
N VAL A 124 23.31 -24.16 -3.03
CA VAL A 124 23.79 -25.18 -2.07
C VAL A 124 24.00 -26.52 -2.76
N ASN A 125 23.08 -26.96 -3.62
CA ASN A 125 23.20 -28.20 -4.37
C ASN A 125 24.41 -28.18 -5.31
N ASP A 126 24.60 -27.10 -6.06
CA ASP A 126 25.75 -26.94 -6.96
C ASP A 126 27.09 -27.00 -6.23
N LEU A 127 27.17 -26.37 -5.06
CA LEU A 127 28.37 -26.40 -4.21
C LEU A 127 28.66 -27.80 -3.67
N MET A 128 27.62 -28.58 -3.36
CA MET A 128 27.77 -29.98 -2.93
C MET A 128 28.26 -30.85 -4.09
N ASP A 129 27.67 -30.73 -5.27
CA ASP A 129 28.06 -31.48 -6.46
C ASP A 129 29.49 -31.16 -6.91
N GLN A 130 29.88 -29.88 -6.84
CA GLN A 130 31.25 -29.47 -7.14
C GLN A 130 32.26 -30.13 -6.20
N LYS A 131 31.96 -30.20 -4.89
CA LYS A 131 32.83 -30.89 -3.93
C LYS A 131 32.94 -32.38 -4.19
N LEU A 132 31.83 -33.05 -4.54
CA LEU A 132 31.85 -34.47 -4.89
C LEU A 132 32.73 -34.73 -6.11
N ARG A 133 32.63 -33.90 -7.15
CA ARG A 133 33.50 -33.98 -8.34
C ARG A 133 34.99 -33.80 -8.00
N THR A 134 35.34 -32.77 -7.22
CA THR A 134 36.74 -32.53 -6.82
C THR A 134 37.32 -33.67 -5.98
N TYR A 135 36.51 -34.34 -5.15
CA TYR A 135 36.97 -35.51 -4.40
C TYR A 135 37.24 -36.71 -5.32
N ALA A 136 36.35 -36.97 -6.28
CA ALA A 136 36.52 -38.06 -7.25
C ALA A 136 37.79 -37.89 -8.10
N GLU A 137 38.09 -36.67 -8.55
CA GLU A 137 39.30 -36.36 -9.32
C GLU A 137 40.61 -36.54 -8.53
N ARG A 138 40.60 -36.30 -7.21
CA ARG A 138 41.79 -36.47 -6.35
C ARG A 138 42.08 -37.93 -5.97
N GLN A 139 41.13 -38.83 -6.20
CA GLN A 139 41.23 -40.26 -5.90
C GLN A 139 41.51 -41.10 -7.17
N SER A 140 41.55 -40.47 -8.35
CA SER A 140 41.94 -41.06 -9.63
C SER A 140 43.38 -40.74 -9.99
#